data_AF-A0A414ZRH0-F1
#
_entry.id   AF-A0A414ZRH0-F1
#
_cell.length_a   1.000
_cell.length_b   1.000
_cell.length_c   1.000
_cell.angle_alpha   90.00
_cell.angle_beta   90.00
_cell.angle_gamma   90.00
#
_symmetry.space_group_name_H-M   'P 1'
#
loop_
_entity.id
_entity.type
_entity.pdbx_description
1 polymer ?
#
loop_
_entity_poly.entity_id
_entity_poly.type
_entity_poly.pdbx_seq_one_letter_code
_entity_poly.pdbx_strand_id
1 'polypeptide(L)'
;MGNNQSSFYQGYMKKLQERAKKAVKEAQEKSFSEYFDVAEKKIRNIYEDVITDFYNSYPDPFYDRRGSLYNLIQTKKSYDYLSIWFDPSLISYRNGYAGENGLYDQVFRQGWHGGANINGEMLVPWTAPPVEYDGNKTPWSFPKPWNKRVGIKHGWRQAEKAPISPLQDFKRRIDQYQKTEYQKDYENVWNKYKSNIKIDI
;
A
#
# COMPACT_ATOMS: atom_id res chain seq x y z
N MET A 1 22.14 -25.92 -61.98
CA MET A 1 22.19 -24.61 -61.28
C MET A 1 21.11 -24.43 -60.18
N GLY A 2 20.28 -25.42 -59.83
CA GLY A 2 19.15 -25.24 -58.90
C GLY A 2 19.45 -25.29 -57.37
N ASN A 3 20.54 -25.92 -56.93
CA ASN A 3 20.78 -26.14 -55.49
C ASN A 3 21.32 -24.92 -54.73
N ASN A 4 22.05 -24.00 -55.39
CA ASN A 4 22.64 -22.82 -54.75
C ASN A 4 21.65 -21.66 -54.52
N GLN A 5 20.61 -21.55 -55.35
CA GLN A 5 19.54 -20.56 -55.13
C GLN A 5 18.69 -20.94 -53.92
N SER A 6 18.33 -22.22 -53.79
CA SER A 6 17.57 -22.76 -52.64
C SER A 6 18.27 -22.50 -51.31
N SER A 7 19.57 -22.78 -51.20
CA SER A 7 20.34 -22.58 -49.97
C SER A 7 20.52 -21.10 -49.61
N PHE A 8 20.70 -20.23 -50.62
CA PHE A 8 20.76 -18.77 -50.43
C PHE A 8 19.43 -18.22 -49.88
N TYR A 9 18.29 -18.59 -50.48
CA TYR A 9 16.96 -18.18 -50.02
C TYR A 9 16.68 -18.68 -48.60
N GLN A 10 17.01 -19.93 -48.28
CA GLN A 10 16.85 -20.48 -46.92
C GLN A 10 17.70 -19.73 -45.89
N GLY A 11 18.97 -19.42 -46.23
CA GLY A 11 19.86 -18.65 -45.38
C GLY A 11 19.38 -17.21 -45.14
N TYR A 12 18.85 -16.57 -46.18
CA TYR A 12 18.26 -15.23 -46.09
C TYR A 12 16.99 -15.22 -45.22
N MET A 13 16.07 -16.18 -45.41
CA MET A 13 14.86 -16.31 -44.59
C MET A 13 15.19 -16.57 -43.12
N LYS A 14 16.21 -17.38 -42.82
CA LYS A 14 16.66 -17.60 -41.44
C LYS A 14 17.17 -16.31 -40.80
N LYS A 15 17.97 -15.50 -41.52
CA LYS A 15 18.44 -14.19 -41.04
C LYS A 15 17.28 -13.23 -40.78
N LEU A 16 16.27 -13.19 -41.66
CA LEU A 16 15.06 -12.38 -41.45
C LEU A 16 14.30 -12.81 -40.19
N GLN A 17 14.14 -14.12 -39.97
CA GLN A 17 13.50 -14.64 -38.75
C GLN A 17 14.27 -14.28 -37.48
N GLU A 18 15.60 -14.40 -37.50
CA GLU A 18 16.45 -14.03 -36.36
C GLU A 18 16.38 -12.53 -36.05
N ARG A 19 16.39 -11.68 -37.08
CA ARG A 19 16.18 -10.23 -36.93
C ARG A 19 14.81 -9.89 -36.36
N ALA A 20 13.76 -10.51 -36.87
CA ALA A 20 12.40 -10.32 -36.37
C ALA A 20 12.28 -10.71 -34.88
N LYS A 21 12.82 -11.88 -34.50
CA LYS A 21 12.85 -12.33 -33.10
C LYS A 21 13.59 -11.36 -32.20
N LYS A 22 14.74 -10.85 -32.64
CA LYS A 22 15.52 -9.86 -31.88
C LYS A 22 14.75 -8.55 -31.71
N ALA A 23 14.15 -8.02 -32.77
CA ALA A 23 13.38 -6.78 -32.72
C ALA A 23 12.15 -6.89 -31.81
N VAL A 24 11.43 -8.03 -31.87
CA VAL A 24 10.31 -8.31 -30.96
C VAL A 24 10.78 -8.38 -29.50
N LYS A 25 11.88 -9.08 -29.23
CA LYS A 25 12.44 -9.18 -27.86
C LYS A 25 12.81 -7.81 -27.31
N GLU A 26 13.51 -6.98 -28.08
CA GLU A 26 13.90 -5.62 -27.67
C GLU A 26 12.67 -4.72 -27.43
N ALA A 27 11.64 -4.81 -28.28
CA ALA A 27 10.39 -4.09 -28.09
C ALA A 27 9.66 -4.54 -26.81
N GLN A 28 9.66 -5.85 -26.53
CA GLN A 28 9.02 -6.43 -25.35
C GLN A 28 9.73 -6.01 -24.05
N GLU A 29 11.06 -6.06 -24.01
CA GLU A 29 11.86 -5.61 -22.86
C GLU A 29 11.61 -4.12 -22.54
N LYS A 30 11.60 -3.27 -23.57
CA LYS A 30 11.28 -1.83 -23.41
C LYS A 30 9.84 -1.62 -22.93
N SER A 31 8.91 -2.40 -23.47
CA SER A 31 7.50 -2.31 -23.09
C SER A 31 7.29 -2.71 -21.63
N PHE A 32 7.92 -3.79 -21.15
CA PHE A 32 7.83 -4.19 -19.75
C PHE A 32 8.45 -3.15 -18.81
N SER A 33 9.62 -2.60 -19.15
CA SER A 33 10.25 -1.57 -18.34
C SER A 33 9.33 -0.36 -18.16
N GLU A 34 8.82 0.22 -19.26
CA GLU A 34 7.94 1.40 -19.19
C GLU A 34 6.59 1.05 -18.54
N TYR A 35 6.07 -0.14 -18.82
CA TYR A 35 4.84 -0.60 -18.19
C TYR A 35 4.95 -0.72 -16.67
N PHE A 36 6.06 -1.27 -16.17
CA PHE A 36 6.28 -1.39 -14.73
C PHE A 36 6.43 -0.03 -14.05
N ASP A 37 6.96 0.99 -14.72
CA ASP A 37 6.96 2.37 -14.20
C ASP A 37 5.54 2.92 -14.05
N VAL A 38 4.68 2.69 -15.05
CA VAL A 38 3.27 3.09 -14.99
C VAL A 38 2.52 2.36 -13.88
N ALA A 39 2.67 1.04 -13.83
CA ALA A 39 2.01 0.20 -12.83
C ALA A 39 2.48 0.55 -11.40
N GLU A 40 3.79 0.70 -11.19
CA GLU A 40 4.37 1.10 -9.90
C GLU A 40 3.77 2.43 -9.41
N LYS A 41 3.68 3.43 -10.28
CA LYS A 41 3.09 4.73 -9.94
C LYS A 41 1.62 4.60 -9.54
N LYS A 42 0.81 3.88 -10.33
CA LYS A 42 -0.61 3.67 -10.00
C LYS A 42 -0.79 2.93 -8.68
N ILE A 43 0.00 1.88 -8.44
CA ILE A 43 -0.02 1.09 -7.21
C ILE A 43 0.32 1.96 -6.00
N ARG A 44 1.34 2.82 -6.11
CA ARG A 44 1.72 3.75 -5.03
C ARG A 44 0.63 4.78 -4.76
N ASN A 45 0.00 5.33 -5.80
CA ASN A 45 -1.15 6.23 -5.63
C ASN A 45 -2.33 5.54 -4.93
N ILE A 46 -2.68 4.32 -5.36
CA ILE A 46 -3.72 3.50 -4.70
C ILE A 46 -3.39 3.31 -3.21
N TYR A 47 -2.12 3.04 -2.89
CA TYR A 47 -1.68 2.90 -1.51
C TYR A 47 -1.83 4.20 -0.71
N GLU A 48 -1.38 5.33 -1.25
CA GLU A 48 -1.51 6.64 -0.62
C GLU A 48 -2.99 7.00 -0.35
N ASP A 49 -3.88 6.74 -1.31
CA ASP A 49 -5.32 6.98 -1.15
C ASP A 49 -5.90 6.13 -0.01
N VAL A 50 -5.56 4.84 0.05
CA VAL A 50 -6.00 3.93 1.12
C VAL A 50 -5.57 4.44 2.50
N ILE A 51 -4.31 4.85 2.64
CA ILE A 51 -3.80 5.36 3.92
C ILE A 51 -4.49 6.68 4.29
N THR A 52 -4.72 7.54 3.29
CA THR A 52 -5.41 8.82 3.48
C THR A 52 -6.85 8.62 3.94
N ASP A 53 -7.60 7.76 3.24
CA ASP A 53 -8.99 7.43 3.55
C ASP A 53 -9.11 6.80 4.94
N PHE A 54 -8.21 5.87 5.29
CA PHE A 54 -8.17 5.28 6.61
C PHE A 54 -8.01 6.34 7.71
N TYR A 55 -7.03 7.23 7.61
CA TYR A 55 -6.85 8.26 8.63
C TYR A 55 -7.97 9.32 8.65
N ASN A 56 -8.65 9.56 7.53
CA ASN A 56 -9.76 10.49 7.44
C ASN A 56 -11.08 9.89 7.95
N SER A 57 -11.20 8.57 8.04
CA SER A 57 -12.40 7.89 8.55
C SER A 57 -12.62 8.03 10.05
N TYR A 58 -11.63 8.55 10.80
CA TYR A 58 -11.68 8.67 12.25
C TYR A 58 -11.97 10.13 12.67
N PRO A 59 -13.11 10.41 13.36
CA PRO A 59 -13.56 11.77 13.63
C PRO A 59 -12.73 12.51 14.69
N ASP A 60 -12.10 11.78 15.61
CA ASP A 60 -11.29 12.34 16.69
C ASP A 60 -9.81 11.98 16.47
N PRO A 61 -9.04 12.73 15.67
CA PRO A 61 -7.62 12.42 15.48
C PRO A 61 -6.85 12.61 16.80
N PHE A 62 -6.63 11.52 17.54
CA PHE A 62 -5.91 11.55 18.83
C PHE A 62 -4.41 11.82 18.70
N TYR A 63 -3.84 11.70 17.50
CA TYR A 63 -2.41 11.85 17.27
C TYR A 63 -2.11 12.52 15.92
N ASP A 64 -1.10 13.39 15.93
CA ASP A 64 -0.40 13.78 14.71
C ASP A 64 0.20 12.50 14.09
N ARG A 65 0.09 12.32 12.77
CA ARG A 65 0.32 11.07 12.01
C ARG A 65 1.82 10.67 11.95
N ARG A 66 2.58 10.89 13.02
CA ARG A 66 4.05 10.89 13.15
C ARG A 66 4.73 9.52 13.05
N GLY A 67 4.09 8.58 12.36
CA GLY A 67 4.61 7.26 12.03
C GLY A 67 3.96 6.71 10.78
N SER A 68 3.90 7.53 9.73
CA SER A 68 2.98 7.35 8.62
C SER A 68 3.15 6.00 7.93
N LEU A 69 2.03 5.31 7.76
CA LEU A 69 1.95 4.09 6.96
C LEU A 69 2.43 4.32 5.51
N TYR A 70 2.44 5.55 5.00
CA TYR A 70 2.89 5.90 3.64
C TYR A 70 4.23 5.25 3.21
N ASN A 71 5.18 5.08 4.13
CA ASN A 71 6.51 4.54 3.80
C ASN A 71 6.60 3.01 3.81
N LEU A 72 5.51 2.32 4.16
CA LEU A 72 5.50 0.87 4.31
C LEU A 72 5.60 0.13 2.96
N ILE A 73 4.99 0.66 1.89
CA ILE A 73 4.95 -0.03 0.59
C ILE A 73 6.28 0.05 -0.13
N GLN A 74 6.80 -1.13 -0.47
CA GLN A 74 8.05 -1.31 -1.20
C GLN A 74 7.79 -1.99 -2.54
N THR A 75 8.62 -1.64 -3.52
CA THR A 75 8.50 -2.13 -4.89
C THR A 75 9.87 -2.49 -5.44
N LYS A 76 9.92 -3.50 -6.31
CA LYS A 76 11.13 -3.90 -7.04
C LYS A 76 10.77 -4.33 -8.45
N LYS A 77 11.48 -3.76 -9.42
CA LYS A 77 11.34 -4.11 -10.83
C LYS A 77 12.40 -5.14 -11.23
N SER A 78 11.97 -6.11 -12.01
CA SER A 78 12.80 -7.05 -12.77
C SER A 78 12.53 -6.85 -14.26
N TYR A 79 13.17 -7.67 -15.10
CA TYR A 79 12.94 -7.66 -16.55
C TYR A 79 11.52 -8.14 -16.93
N ASP A 80 10.89 -8.95 -16.09
CA ASP A 80 9.62 -9.65 -16.36
C ASP A 80 8.59 -9.58 -15.23
N TYR A 81 8.90 -8.93 -14.10
CA TYR A 81 7.94 -8.75 -13.00
C TYR A 81 8.15 -7.44 -12.23
N LEU A 82 7.07 -7.02 -11.57
CA LEU A 82 7.05 -5.98 -10.54
C LEU A 82 6.62 -6.63 -9.22
N SER A 83 7.53 -6.68 -8.25
CA SER A 83 7.24 -7.16 -6.89
C SER A 83 6.79 -6.01 -6.00
N ILE A 84 5.82 -6.30 -5.13
CA ILE A 84 5.26 -5.37 -4.14
C ILE A 84 5.26 -6.08 -2.79
N TRP A 85 5.76 -5.44 -1.75
CA TRP A 85 5.70 -5.93 -0.38
C TRP A 85 5.58 -4.78 0.61
N PHE A 86 5.34 -5.12 1.87
CA PHE A 86 5.27 -4.17 2.97
C PHE A 86 6.47 -4.41 3.89
N ASP A 87 7.17 -3.34 4.27
CA ASP A 87 8.31 -3.42 5.19
C ASP A 87 8.00 -2.69 6.51
N PRO A 88 7.56 -3.43 7.54
CA PRO A 88 7.21 -2.86 8.84
C PRO A 88 8.35 -2.09 9.51
N SER A 89 9.61 -2.37 9.15
CA SER A 89 10.77 -1.66 9.72
C SER A 89 10.82 -0.19 9.31
N LEU A 90 10.10 0.19 8.26
CA LEU A 90 10.03 1.56 7.75
C LEU A 90 8.94 2.41 8.43
N ILE A 91 8.12 1.81 9.29
CA ILE A 91 7.22 2.57 10.14
C ILE A 91 8.07 3.33 11.16
N SER A 92 8.04 4.66 11.10
CA SER A 92 8.70 5.48 12.12
C SER A 92 7.85 5.47 13.39
N TYR A 93 8.38 4.98 14.50
CA TYR A 93 7.70 5.14 15.79
C TYR A 93 8.68 5.34 16.93
N ARG A 94 8.39 6.35 17.76
CA ARG A 94 9.29 6.82 18.82
C ARG A 94 9.69 5.74 19.82
N ASN A 95 8.84 4.74 20.06
CA ASN A 95 9.04 3.74 21.12
C ASN A 95 9.22 2.30 20.57
N GLY A 96 9.64 2.12 19.32
CA GLY A 96 9.95 0.79 18.75
C GLY A 96 8.73 -0.11 18.45
N TYR A 97 7.51 0.39 18.68
CA TYR A 97 6.24 -0.30 18.42
C TYR A 97 5.83 -0.35 16.94
N ALA A 98 6.81 -0.33 16.03
CA ALA A 98 6.57 -0.18 14.59
C ALA A 98 6.44 -1.54 13.86
N GLY A 99 7.08 -2.59 14.40
CA GLY A 99 7.23 -3.88 13.74
C GLY A 99 5.99 -4.79 13.72
N GLU A 100 6.22 -6.07 13.44
CA GLU A 100 5.19 -7.08 13.16
C GLU A 100 4.09 -7.24 14.20
N ASN A 101 4.36 -6.96 15.48
CA ASN A 101 3.37 -7.06 16.56
C ASN A 101 2.90 -5.69 17.06
N GLY A 102 3.27 -4.62 16.36
CA GLY A 102 2.97 -3.23 16.70
C GLY A 102 2.02 -2.59 15.69
N LEU A 103 2.33 -1.37 15.28
CA LEU A 103 1.50 -0.57 14.35
C LEU A 103 1.20 -1.31 13.04
N TYR A 104 2.14 -2.10 12.51
CA TYR A 104 1.89 -2.87 11.30
C TYR A 104 0.73 -3.86 11.46
N ASP A 105 0.68 -4.62 12.55
CA ASP A 105 -0.43 -5.55 12.76
C ASP A 105 -1.71 -4.81 13.17
N GLN A 106 -1.62 -4.00 14.22
CA GLN A 106 -2.81 -3.43 14.83
C GLN A 106 -3.48 -2.38 13.94
N VAL A 107 -2.69 -1.51 13.32
CA VAL A 107 -3.24 -0.43 12.49
C VAL A 107 -3.38 -0.91 11.05
N PHE A 108 -2.30 -1.38 10.43
CA PHE A 108 -2.32 -1.68 8.99
C PHE A 108 -3.04 -2.99 8.63
N ARG A 109 -2.80 -4.09 9.37
CA ARG A 109 -3.46 -5.38 9.10
C ARG A 109 -4.86 -5.46 9.69
N GLN A 110 -5.06 -4.99 10.91
CA GLN A 110 -6.32 -5.11 11.65
C GLN A 110 -7.24 -3.89 11.56
N GLY A 111 -6.72 -2.70 11.27
CA GLY A 111 -7.55 -1.49 11.07
C GLY A 111 -7.92 -0.74 12.35
N TRP A 112 -7.20 -0.91 13.46
CA TRP A 112 -7.43 -0.09 14.65
C TRP A 112 -6.89 1.33 14.45
N HIS A 113 -7.66 2.36 14.84
CA HIS A 113 -7.21 3.75 14.78
C HIS A 113 -6.23 4.13 15.91
N GLY A 114 -5.86 3.17 16.76
CA GLY A 114 -4.90 3.31 17.83
C GLY A 114 -5.22 2.38 19.00
N GLY A 115 -4.69 2.74 20.18
CA GLY A 115 -4.92 2.02 21.42
C GLY A 115 -3.78 1.06 21.79
N ALA A 116 -3.78 0.66 23.06
CA ALA A 116 -2.90 -0.37 23.58
C ALA A 116 -3.70 -1.65 23.79
N ASN A 117 -3.12 -2.79 23.45
CA ASN A 117 -3.70 -4.09 23.79
C ASN A 117 -3.54 -4.33 25.29
N ILE A 118 -4.64 -4.31 26.03
CA ILE A 118 -4.70 -4.55 27.46
C ILE A 118 -5.63 -5.73 27.69
N ASN A 119 -5.08 -6.87 28.12
CA ASN A 119 -5.83 -8.10 28.39
C ASN A 119 -6.69 -8.60 27.21
N GLY A 120 -6.25 -8.39 25.96
CA GLY A 120 -6.99 -8.81 24.76
C GLY A 120 -7.97 -7.77 24.22
N GLU A 121 -8.12 -6.62 24.90
CA GLU A 121 -8.93 -5.50 24.44
C GLU A 121 -8.05 -4.35 23.96
N MET A 122 -8.41 -3.73 22.83
CA MET A 122 -7.71 -2.54 22.32
C MET A 122 -8.30 -1.30 22.95
N LEU A 123 -7.54 -0.61 23.79
CA LEU A 123 -8.02 0.49 24.62
C LEU A 123 -7.24 1.78 24.37
N VAL A 124 -7.94 2.91 24.30
CA VAL A 124 -7.33 4.26 24.28
C VAL A 124 -7.56 4.97 25.61
N PRO A 125 -6.61 5.80 26.07
CA PRO A 125 -6.82 6.61 27.26
C PRO A 125 -7.97 7.59 27.01
N TRP A 126 -8.88 7.68 27.97
CA TRP A 126 -10.00 8.61 27.94
C TRP A 126 -9.96 9.49 29.18
N THR A 127 -10.34 10.74 28.97
CA THR A 127 -10.45 11.75 30.02
C THR A 127 -11.84 12.34 29.95
N ALA A 128 -12.58 12.29 31.06
CA ALA A 128 -13.86 12.95 31.17
C ALA A 128 -13.66 14.47 31.07
N PRO A 129 -14.61 15.21 30.47
CA PRO A 129 -14.63 16.66 30.60
C PRO A 129 -14.63 17.04 32.08
N PRO A 130 -14.02 18.19 32.46
CA PRO A 130 -14.01 18.64 33.83
C PRO A 130 -15.46 18.76 34.32
N VAL A 131 -15.76 18.10 35.44
CA VAL A 131 -17.06 18.25 36.09
C VAL A 131 -16.97 19.51 36.95
N GLU A 132 -17.77 20.53 36.67
CA GLU A 132 -17.91 21.66 37.60
C GLU A 132 -18.43 21.13 38.93
N TYR A 133 -17.68 21.42 40.01
CA TYR A 133 -18.05 20.99 41.35
C TYR A 133 -19.19 21.88 41.87
N ASP A 134 -20.41 21.36 41.91
CA ASP A 134 -21.63 22.07 42.31
C ASP A 134 -21.90 22.06 43.83
N GLY A 135 -20.97 21.51 44.63
CA GLY A 135 -21.07 21.44 46.09
C GLY A 135 -22.00 20.36 46.64
N ASN A 136 -22.75 19.62 45.81
CA ASN A 136 -23.81 18.71 46.27
C ASN A 136 -23.41 17.23 46.32
N LYS A 137 -22.21 16.86 45.85
CA LYS A 137 -21.71 15.46 45.86
C LYS A 137 -20.37 15.34 46.56
N THR A 138 -20.26 14.40 47.50
CA THR A 138 -19.01 14.16 48.24
C THR A 138 -17.97 13.51 47.33
N PRO A 139 -16.69 13.97 47.34
CA PRO A 139 -15.60 13.42 46.50
C PRO A 139 -15.31 11.92 46.68
N TRP A 140 -15.90 11.30 47.71
CA TRP A 140 -15.71 9.90 48.09
C TRP A 140 -16.69 8.93 47.44
N SER A 141 -17.67 9.43 46.68
CA SER A 141 -18.69 8.62 46.01
C SER A 141 -18.32 8.17 44.58
N PHE A 142 -17.16 8.59 44.06
CA PHE A 142 -16.76 8.28 42.69
C PHE A 142 -15.81 7.06 42.61
N PRO A 143 -16.06 6.09 41.71
CA PRO A 143 -15.13 4.98 41.49
C PRO A 143 -13.80 5.48 40.88
N LYS A 144 -12.67 4.89 41.31
CA LYS A 144 -11.31 5.16 40.76
C LYS A 144 -11.33 5.16 39.21
N PRO A 145 -10.56 6.03 38.52
CA PRO A 145 -9.45 6.88 38.96
C PRO A 145 -9.82 8.37 38.88
N TRP A 146 -10.04 8.99 40.04
CA TRP A 146 -10.23 10.43 40.19
C TRP A 146 -8.91 11.04 40.66
N ASN A 147 -8.33 11.97 39.91
CA ASN A 147 -7.17 12.72 40.40
C ASN A 147 -7.68 13.89 41.26
N LYS A 148 -7.50 13.77 42.58
CA LYS A 148 -7.98 14.72 43.60
C LYS A 148 -7.55 16.17 43.41
N ARG A 149 -6.51 16.44 42.62
CA ARG A 149 -6.00 17.82 42.42
C ARG A 149 -6.71 18.61 41.32
N VAL A 150 -7.46 17.96 40.42
CA VAL A 150 -8.01 18.63 39.22
C VAL A 150 -9.46 18.26 38.88
N GLY A 151 -10.10 17.35 39.61
CA GLY A 151 -11.51 16.98 39.36
C GLY A 151 -11.76 16.16 38.09
N ILE A 152 -10.69 15.65 37.47
CA ILE A 152 -10.73 14.96 36.19
C ILE A 152 -10.74 13.44 36.41
N LYS A 153 -11.71 12.75 35.78
CA LYS A 153 -11.77 11.29 35.70
C LYS A 153 -10.97 10.83 34.48
N HIS A 154 -9.98 9.97 34.69
CA HIS A 154 -9.25 9.31 33.61
C HIS A 154 -9.67 7.84 33.52
N GLY A 155 -9.42 7.17 32.41
CA GLY A 155 -9.74 5.75 32.26
C GLY A 155 -9.34 5.21 30.91
N TRP A 156 -9.82 4.02 30.62
CA TRP A 156 -9.69 3.38 29.31
C TRP A 156 -11.05 3.32 28.64
N ARG A 157 -11.09 3.57 27.33
CA ARG A 157 -12.26 3.27 26.49
C ARG A 157 -11.82 2.39 25.32
N GLN A 158 -12.77 1.67 24.73
CA GLN A 158 -12.50 0.88 23.53
C GLN A 158 -11.95 1.77 22.41
N ALA A 159 -10.89 1.31 21.76
CA ALA A 159 -10.36 1.93 20.57
C ALA A 159 -11.37 1.77 19.42
N GLU A 160 -11.37 2.71 18.48
CA GLU A 160 -12.17 2.57 17.27
C GLU A 160 -11.44 1.72 16.24
N LYS A 161 -12.21 0.90 15.53
CA LYS A 161 -11.73 0.03 14.46
C LYS A 161 -12.43 0.40 13.17
N ALA A 162 -11.66 0.58 12.11
CA ALA A 162 -12.21 0.78 10.77
C ALA A 162 -13.01 -0.47 10.33
N PRO A 163 -14.11 -0.30 9.59
CA PRO A 163 -14.87 -1.42 9.03
C PRO A 163 -14.04 -2.33 8.11
N ILE A 164 -13.03 -1.75 7.44
CA ILE A 164 -12.06 -2.43 6.60
C ILE A 164 -10.66 -1.94 6.98
N SER A 165 -9.69 -2.86 7.09
CA SER A 165 -8.32 -2.46 7.37
C SER A 165 -7.64 -1.88 6.13
N PRO A 166 -6.58 -1.04 6.30
CA PRO A 166 -5.78 -0.55 5.19
C PRO A 166 -5.28 -1.65 4.26
N LEU A 167 -4.78 -2.77 4.80
CA LEU A 167 -4.33 -3.90 3.98
C LEU A 167 -5.48 -4.51 3.16
N GLN A 168 -6.67 -4.63 3.73
CA GLN A 168 -7.84 -5.17 3.03
C GLN A 168 -8.32 -4.24 1.92
N ASP A 169 -8.41 -2.93 2.20
CA ASP A 169 -8.81 -1.93 1.19
C ASP A 169 -7.80 -1.87 0.04
N PHE A 170 -6.50 -1.84 0.35
CA PHE A 170 -5.45 -1.91 -0.67
C PHE A 170 -5.60 -3.14 -1.57
N LYS A 171 -5.78 -4.33 -0.99
CA LYS A 171 -6.00 -5.56 -1.77
C LYS A 171 -7.21 -5.46 -2.70
N ARG A 172 -8.30 -4.85 -2.24
CA ARG A 172 -9.51 -4.65 -3.06
C ARG A 172 -9.26 -3.69 -4.22
N ARG A 173 -8.61 -2.56 -3.97
CA ARG A 173 -8.32 -1.56 -5.02
C ARG A 173 -7.32 -2.08 -6.05
N ILE A 174 -6.33 -2.88 -5.61
CA ILE A 174 -5.39 -3.55 -6.51
C ILE A 174 -6.08 -4.60 -7.37
N ASP A 175 -6.94 -5.44 -6.79
CA ASP A 175 -7.74 -6.42 -7.55
C ASP A 175 -8.64 -5.72 -8.59
N GLN A 176 -9.24 -4.59 -8.23
CA GLN A 176 -10.02 -3.77 -9.14
C GLN A 176 -9.16 -3.22 -10.30
N TYR A 177 -7.98 -2.67 -10.00
CA TYR A 177 -7.03 -2.17 -10.99
C TYR A 177 -6.62 -3.30 -11.97
N GLN A 178 -6.29 -4.49 -11.44
CA GLN A 178 -5.96 -5.68 -12.23
C GLN A 178 -7.06 -6.09 -13.20
N LYS A 179 -8.33 -5.97 -12.79
CA LYS A 179 -9.49 -6.35 -13.60
C LYS A 179 -9.91 -5.31 -14.65
N THR A 180 -9.52 -4.05 -14.50
CA THR A 180 -10.13 -2.94 -15.27
C THR A 180 -9.18 -2.13 -16.13
N GLU A 181 -7.95 -1.92 -15.66
CA GLU A 181 -6.99 -0.98 -16.27
C GLU A 181 -5.64 -1.62 -16.55
N TYR A 182 -5.22 -2.61 -15.76
CA TYR A 182 -3.88 -3.21 -15.82
C TYR A 182 -3.50 -3.69 -17.22
N GLN A 183 -4.40 -4.42 -17.89
CA GLN A 183 -4.19 -4.89 -19.26
C GLN A 183 -4.19 -3.74 -20.27
N LYS A 184 -5.08 -2.76 -20.10
CA LYS A 184 -5.16 -1.59 -21.01
C LYS A 184 -3.88 -0.75 -20.95
N ASP A 185 -3.35 -0.55 -19.76
CA ASP A 185 -2.09 0.17 -19.57
C ASP A 185 -0.93 -0.57 -20.25
N TYR A 186 -0.88 -1.90 -20.14
CA TYR A 186 0.10 -2.70 -20.87
C TYR A 186 -0.06 -2.57 -22.38
N GLU A 187 -1.28 -2.72 -22.89
CA GLU A 187 -1.58 -2.62 -24.32
C GLU A 187 -1.20 -1.26 -24.90
N ASN A 188 -1.45 -0.16 -24.16
CA ASN A 188 -1.06 1.18 -24.56
C ASN A 188 0.46 1.31 -24.73
N VAL A 189 1.24 0.80 -23.77
CA VAL A 189 2.70 0.81 -23.83
C VAL A 189 3.21 -0.13 -24.94
N TRP A 190 2.65 -1.33 -25.04
CA TRP A 190 3.04 -2.30 -26.08
C TRP A 190 2.81 -1.77 -27.49
N ASN A 191 1.66 -1.12 -27.73
CA ASN A 191 1.33 -0.58 -29.06
C ASN A 191 2.33 0.49 -29.51
N LYS A 192 2.87 1.30 -28.59
CA LYS A 192 3.93 2.28 -28.85
C LYS A 192 5.25 1.64 -29.32
N TYR A 193 5.63 0.49 -28.79
CA TYR A 193 6.88 -0.19 -29.17
C TYR A 193 6.70 -1.14 -30.35
N LYS A 194 5.54 -1.78 -30.45
CA LYS A 194 5.18 -2.64 -31.58
C LYS A 194 5.23 -1.87 -32.91
N SER A 195 4.80 -0.61 -32.94
CA SER A 195 4.85 0.23 -34.15
C SER A 195 6.28 0.52 -34.63
N ASN A 196 7.29 0.32 -33.79
CA ASN A 196 8.69 0.58 -34.10
C ASN A 196 9.45 -0.66 -34.54
N ILE A 197 8.80 -1.84 -34.58
CA ILE A 197 9.41 -3.07 -35.10
C ILE A 197 9.49 -2.94 -36.63
N LYS A 198 10.68 -2.61 -37.12
CA LYS A 198 11.00 -2.60 -38.56
C LYS A 198 11.81 -3.82 -38.92
N ILE A 199 11.37 -4.55 -39.93
CA ILE A 199 12.14 -5.59 -40.58
C ILE A 199 12.54 -5.02 -41.93
N ASP A 200 13.75 -4.46 -42.00
CA ASP A 200 14.32 -4.05 -43.29
C ASP A 200 14.68 -5.33 -44.07
N ILE A 201 13.99 -5.50 -45.20
CA ILE A 201 14.10 -6.62 -46.15
C ILE A 201 15.28 -6.34 -47.09
#